data_AF-A0A1B6AGW2-F1
#
_entry.id   AF-A0A1B6AGW2-F1
#
_cell.length_a   1.000
_cell.length_b   1.000
_cell.length_c   1.000
_cell.angle_alpha   90.00
_cell.angle_beta   90.00
_cell.angle_gamma   90.00
#
_symmetry.space_group_name_H-M   'P 1'
#
loop_
_entity.id
_entity.type
_entity.pdbx_description
1 polymer ?
#
loop_
_entity_poly.entity_id
_entity_poly.type
_entity_poly.pdbx_seq_one_letter_code
_entity_poly.pdbx_strand_id
1 'polypeptide(L)'
;MRPEEYRSRQNTITAALRAVLAPLVRSLRGRPSDAQWAAFLEASYPAIYRARVESWQLAADFYAAQRRAQLTPTRSGETSRRDATTPDTTETDASRQDDTAEPDSARDPSQREETAPRNRLAAVDGGRDESPEVPRRNYPPRTVAAAYRLLRAQLNTLDEGERPPETTTERAVRIAERHARDAGREAIVDAARHDPAALGYARRALSANPCAFCLMLVSRGAVYKNASAALNRDGENEPYHDGCSCVAVPIFNADAWPGREEAEELERQWRASGGTLADWRRHLAEQRQQAADDDSTAPAAS
;
A
#
# COMPACT_ATOMS: atom_id res chain seq x y z
N MET A 1 -14.23 -8.76 6.98
CA MET A 1 -13.42 -7.63 7.44
C MET A 1 -13.37 -6.54 6.37
N ARG A 2 -13.86 -5.34 6.68
CA ARG A 2 -13.72 -4.16 5.80
C ARG A 2 -12.36 -3.47 5.99
N PRO A 3 -11.85 -2.66 5.05
CA PRO A 3 -10.56 -1.98 5.22
C PRO A 3 -10.51 -1.07 6.47
N GLU A 4 -11.61 -0.42 6.83
CA GLU A 4 -11.71 0.42 8.03
C GLU A 4 -11.58 -0.40 9.33
N GLU A 5 -12.16 -1.61 9.34
CA GLU A 5 -12.10 -2.56 10.44
C GLU A 5 -10.67 -3.11 10.60
N TYR A 6 -10.03 -3.48 9.48
CA TYR A 6 -8.61 -3.85 9.43
C TYR A 6 -7.73 -2.74 9.99
N ARG A 7 -7.94 -1.49 9.54
CA ARG A 7 -7.22 -0.31 10.03
C ARG A 7 -7.40 -0.09 11.52
N SER A 8 -8.63 -0.24 12.03
CA SER A 8 -8.93 -0.10 13.46
C SER A 8 -8.19 -1.14 14.30
N ARG A 9 -8.30 -2.43 13.95
CA ARG A 9 -7.56 -3.53 14.63
C ARG A 9 -6.04 -3.33 14.53
N GLN A 10 -5.53 -2.88 13.38
CA GLN A 10 -4.10 -2.59 13.19
C GLN A 10 -3.62 -1.43 14.07
N ASN A 11 -4.46 -0.42 14.31
CA ASN A 11 -4.14 0.68 15.21
C ASN A 11 -3.99 0.17 16.66
N THR A 12 -4.89 -0.72 17.13
CA THR A 12 -4.80 -1.35 18.46
C THR A 12 -3.47 -2.07 18.67
N ILE A 13 -3.04 -2.89 17.70
CA ILE A 13 -1.72 -3.56 17.75
C ILE A 13 -0.59 -2.54 17.91
N THR A 14 -0.60 -1.46 17.12
CA THR A 14 0.45 -0.44 17.20
C THR A 14 0.37 0.45 18.44
N ALA A 15 -0.81 0.63 19.04
CA ALA A 15 -0.97 1.33 20.31
C ALA A 15 -0.40 0.51 21.48
N ALA A 16 -0.63 -0.81 21.49
CA ALA A 16 -0.01 -1.72 22.46
C ALA A 16 1.52 -1.74 22.33
N LEU A 17 2.04 -1.82 21.10
CA LEU A 17 3.49 -1.74 20.83
C LEU A 17 4.10 -0.41 21.33
N ARG A 18 3.42 0.72 21.06
CA ARG A 18 3.82 2.05 21.51
C ARG A 18 3.86 2.16 23.04
N ALA A 19 2.89 1.57 23.74
CA ALA A 19 2.85 1.57 25.21
C ALA A 19 4.07 0.85 25.82
N VAL A 20 4.59 -0.19 25.15
CA VAL A 20 5.81 -0.90 25.58
C VAL A 20 7.08 -0.14 25.18
N LEU A 21 7.16 0.39 23.95
CA LEU A 21 8.40 0.97 23.43
C LEU A 21 8.67 2.40 23.88
N ALA A 22 7.65 3.24 24.09
CA ALA A 22 7.89 4.63 24.47
C ALA A 22 8.66 4.76 25.82
N PRO A 23 8.35 3.98 26.88
CA PRO A 23 9.18 3.94 28.09
C PRO A 23 10.61 3.46 27.84
N LEU A 24 10.80 2.43 27.00
CA LEU A 24 12.13 1.90 26.67
C LEU A 24 12.99 2.92 25.90
N VAL A 25 12.41 3.71 25.00
CA VAL A 25 13.17 4.76 24.32
C VAL A 25 13.49 5.92 25.27
N ARG A 26 12.56 6.30 26.16
CA ARG A 26 12.82 7.35 27.18
C ARG A 26 13.83 6.93 28.27
N SER A 27 14.12 5.63 28.40
CA SER A 27 15.20 5.15 29.29
C SER A 27 16.60 5.29 28.69
N LEU A 28 16.72 5.45 27.36
CA LEU A 28 17.99 5.74 26.69
C LEU A 28 18.57 7.09 27.12
N ARG A 29 19.89 7.23 26.94
CA ARG A 29 20.65 8.44 27.21
C ARG A 29 21.52 8.80 26.01
N GLY A 30 21.99 10.05 25.97
CA GLY A 30 22.98 10.47 25.00
C GLY A 30 24.28 9.65 25.11
N ARG A 31 24.91 9.41 23.95
CA ARG A 31 26.12 8.59 23.77
C ARG A 31 26.06 7.19 24.43
N PRO A 32 25.04 6.35 24.13
CA PRO A 32 24.89 5.04 24.75
C PRO A 32 26.03 4.09 24.34
N SER A 33 26.60 3.41 25.34
CA SER A 33 27.62 2.37 25.14
C SER A 33 27.08 1.20 24.31
N ASP A 34 27.95 0.38 23.74
CA ASP A 34 27.52 -0.81 22.98
C ASP A 34 26.67 -1.77 23.82
N ALA A 35 26.98 -1.91 25.12
CA ALA A 35 26.18 -2.73 26.04
C ALA A 35 24.78 -2.14 26.28
N GLN A 36 24.67 -0.82 26.50
CA GLN A 36 23.38 -0.13 26.65
C GLN A 36 22.55 -0.21 25.36
N TRP A 37 23.20 -0.07 24.21
CA TRP A 37 22.56 -0.19 22.90
C TRP A 37 22.07 -1.62 22.62
N ALA A 38 22.89 -2.63 22.91
CA ALA A 38 22.52 -4.04 22.78
C ALA A 38 21.31 -4.37 23.66
N ALA A 39 21.31 -3.96 24.93
CA ALA A 39 20.20 -4.18 25.85
C ALA A 39 18.89 -3.55 25.36
N PHE A 40 18.93 -2.35 24.75
CA PHE A 40 17.75 -1.73 24.13
C PHE A 40 17.22 -2.52 22.94
N LEU A 41 18.11 -3.03 22.07
CA LEU A 41 17.70 -3.87 20.93
C LEU A 41 17.11 -5.21 21.39
N GLU A 42 17.70 -5.84 22.40
CA GLU A 42 17.22 -7.07 23.01
C GLU A 42 15.86 -6.89 23.69
N ALA A 43 15.67 -5.80 24.44
CA ALA A 43 14.39 -5.50 25.09
C ALA A 43 13.27 -5.10 24.10
N SER A 44 13.60 -4.40 23.01
CA SER A 44 12.61 -3.94 22.03
C SER A 44 12.19 -5.01 21.02
N TYR A 45 13.10 -5.93 20.65
CA TYR A 45 12.84 -6.92 19.60
C TYR A 45 11.63 -7.83 19.87
N PRO A 46 11.43 -8.45 21.06
CA PRO A 46 10.28 -9.32 21.32
C PRO A 46 8.93 -8.61 21.16
N ALA A 47 8.84 -7.35 21.55
CA ALA A 47 7.63 -6.54 21.40
C ALA A 47 7.33 -6.25 19.92
N ILE A 48 8.35 -5.82 19.16
CA ILE A 48 8.24 -5.58 17.71
C ILE A 48 7.87 -6.86 16.97
N TYR A 49 8.51 -7.99 17.31
CA TYR A 49 8.26 -9.29 16.69
C TYR A 49 6.84 -9.78 16.96
N ARG A 50 6.34 -9.65 18.21
CA ARG A 50 4.94 -9.98 18.54
C ARG A 50 3.95 -9.13 17.73
N ALA A 51 4.14 -7.81 17.71
CA ALA A 51 3.28 -6.92 16.95
C ALA A 51 3.33 -7.19 15.42
N ARG A 52 4.46 -7.65 14.89
CA ARG A 52 4.57 -8.14 13.50
C ARG A 52 3.76 -9.42 13.28
N VAL A 53 3.82 -10.40 14.18
CA VAL A 53 3.02 -11.63 14.09
C VAL A 53 1.52 -11.32 14.14
N GLU A 54 1.08 -10.48 15.08
CA GLU A 54 -0.32 -10.05 15.20
C GLU A 54 -0.79 -9.29 13.94
N SER A 55 0.06 -8.44 13.36
CA SER A 55 -0.26 -7.70 12.13
C SER A 55 -0.32 -8.59 10.89
N TRP A 56 0.54 -9.62 10.80
CA TRP A 56 0.50 -10.65 9.76
C TRP A 56 -0.77 -11.53 9.87
N GLN A 57 -1.15 -11.96 11.08
CA GLN A 57 -2.40 -12.71 11.31
C GLN A 57 -3.63 -11.89 10.91
N LEU A 58 -3.69 -10.63 11.36
CA LEU A 58 -4.75 -9.69 11.01
C LEU A 58 -4.85 -9.47 9.48
N ALA A 59 -3.72 -9.46 8.78
CA ALA A 59 -3.66 -9.31 7.33
C ALA A 59 -4.10 -10.57 6.59
N ALA A 60 -3.82 -11.77 7.11
CA ALA A 60 -4.35 -13.02 6.57
C ALA A 60 -5.89 -13.10 6.72
N ASP A 61 -6.43 -12.76 7.89
CA ASP A 61 -7.89 -12.64 8.13
C ASP A 61 -8.53 -11.66 7.12
N PHE A 62 -7.91 -10.50 6.93
CA PHE A 62 -8.37 -9.47 6.01
C PHE A 62 -8.34 -9.95 4.57
N TYR A 63 -7.23 -10.55 4.14
CA TYR A 63 -7.04 -11.07 2.79
C TYR A 63 -8.10 -12.13 2.45
N ALA A 64 -8.28 -13.14 3.30
CA ALA A 64 -9.30 -14.18 3.11
C ALA A 64 -10.73 -13.60 3.07
N ALA A 65 -11.02 -12.59 3.90
CA ALA A 65 -12.32 -11.92 3.87
C ALA A 65 -12.54 -11.10 2.58
N GLN A 66 -11.51 -10.43 2.06
CA GLN A 66 -11.57 -9.69 0.80
C GLN A 66 -11.72 -10.61 -0.40
N ARG A 67 -10.98 -11.73 -0.42
CA ARG A 67 -11.11 -12.81 -1.42
C ARG A 67 -12.55 -13.28 -1.54
N ARG A 68 -13.17 -13.69 -0.43
CA ARG A 68 -14.57 -14.12 -0.40
C ARG A 68 -15.53 -13.03 -0.86
N ALA A 69 -15.35 -11.79 -0.37
CA ALA A 69 -16.25 -10.69 -0.69
C ALA A 69 -16.22 -10.27 -2.17
N GLN A 70 -15.06 -10.24 -2.80
CA GLN A 70 -14.88 -9.77 -4.18
C GLN A 70 -15.11 -10.87 -5.24
N LEU A 71 -14.89 -12.16 -4.89
CA LEU A 71 -15.15 -13.30 -5.78
C LEU A 71 -16.60 -13.82 -5.71
N THR A 72 -17.35 -13.49 -4.66
CA THR A 72 -18.78 -13.86 -4.60
C THR A 72 -19.52 -13.16 -5.75
N PRO A 73 -20.15 -13.88 -6.69
CA PRO A 73 -20.91 -13.24 -7.73
C PRO A 73 -22.05 -12.43 -7.11
N THR A 74 -22.08 -11.12 -7.37
CA THR A 74 -23.29 -10.33 -7.12
C THR A 74 -24.43 -11.03 -7.85
N ARG A 75 -25.47 -11.47 -7.13
CA ARG A 75 -26.72 -11.94 -7.77
C ARG A 75 -27.41 -10.74 -8.42
N SER A 76 -26.92 -10.35 -9.59
CA SER A 76 -27.62 -9.47 -10.51
C SER A 76 -28.95 -10.11 -10.86
N GLY A 77 -30.00 -9.27 -10.89
CA GLY A 77 -31.37 -9.72 -10.87
C GLY A 77 -31.74 -10.66 -12.02
N GLU A 78 -32.54 -11.65 -11.66
CA GLU A 78 -33.40 -12.40 -12.55
C GLU A 78 -34.27 -11.44 -13.38
N THR A 79 -34.00 -11.29 -14.69
CA THR A 79 -34.98 -11.23 -15.80
C THR A 79 -34.34 -10.87 -17.16
N SER A 80 -35.05 -11.19 -18.24
CA SER A 80 -34.73 -10.89 -19.64
C SER A 80 -33.65 -11.75 -20.33
N ARG A 81 -33.90 -13.07 -20.38
CA ARG A 81 -33.75 -13.74 -21.69
C ARG A 81 -34.65 -13.00 -22.68
N ARG A 82 -34.08 -12.36 -23.68
CA ARG A 82 -34.79 -11.95 -24.89
C ARG A 82 -33.95 -12.39 -26.09
N ASP A 83 -34.50 -13.43 -26.71
CA ASP A 83 -34.45 -13.86 -28.10
C ASP A 83 -33.19 -13.61 -28.95
N ALA A 84 -32.77 -14.70 -29.59
CA ALA A 84 -31.77 -14.69 -30.64
C ALA A 84 -32.26 -13.93 -31.88
N THR A 85 -31.33 -13.29 -32.59
CA THR A 85 -31.26 -13.35 -34.06
C THR A 85 -29.82 -13.05 -34.47
N THR A 86 -29.16 -14.04 -35.07
CA THR A 86 -27.87 -13.88 -35.76
C THR A 86 -28.15 -13.54 -37.22
N PRO A 87 -27.49 -12.53 -37.82
CA PRO A 87 -27.27 -12.50 -39.25
C PRO A 87 -25.89 -13.05 -39.59
N ASP A 88 -25.89 -14.05 -40.47
CA ASP A 88 -24.73 -14.62 -41.14
C ASP A 88 -24.39 -13.79 -42.40
N THR A 89 -23.11 -13.48 -42.62
CA THR A 89 -22.56 -13.15 -43.95
C THR A 89 -21.07 -13.49 -44.00
N THR A 90 -20.72 -14.44 -44.86
CA THR A 90 -19.36 -14.85 -45.21
C THR A 90 -18.75 -14.03 -46.36
N GLU A 91 -17.42 -13.94 -46.36
CA GLU A 91 -16.51 -13.82 -47.53
C GLU A 91 -16.63 -12.63 -48.52
N THR A 92 -15.52 -11.90 -48.70
CA THR A 92 -14.71 -12.03 -49.93
C THR A 92 -13.25 -11.54 -49.76
N ASP A 93 -12.35 -12.12 -50.55
CA ASP A 93 -10.90 -11.92 -50.60
C ASP A 93 -10.47 -10.95 -51.72
N ALA A 94 -9.36 -10.21 -51.54
CA ALA A 94 -8.53 -9.66 -52.61
C ALA A 94 -7.14 -9.22 -52.09
N SER A 95 -6.07 -9.65 -52.76
CA SER A 95 -4.66 -9.46 -52.35
C SER A 95 -3.91 -8.33 -53.08
N ARG A 96 -2.78 -7.85 -52.50
CA ARG A 96 -1.56 -7.19 -53.11
C ARG A 96 -0.95 -6.13 -52.16
N GLN A 97 0.35 -5.79 -52.19
CA GLN A 97 1.59 -6.51 -52.56
C GLN A 97 2.77 -5.76 -51.87
N ASP A 98 3.98 -6.32 -51.94
CA ASP A 98 5.21 -5.87 -51.25
C ASP A 98 5.80 -4.55 -51.82
N ASP A 99 6.69 -3.87 -51.06
CA ASP A 99 7.90 -3.18 -51.58
C ASP A 99 8.69 -2.34 -50.53
N THR A 100 9.83 -2.89 -50.06
CA THR A 100 11.15 -2.24 -49.83
C THR A 100 11.38 -1.19 -48.69
N ALA A 101 12.65 -1.08 -48.29
CA ALA A 101 13.20 -0.28 -47.18
C ALA A 101 14.33 0.68 -47.70
N GLU A 102 15.00 1.59 -46.99
CA GLU A 102 15.18 2.02 -45.57
C GLU A 102 15.92 3.42 -45.64
N PRO A 103 16.55 4.05 -44.62
CA PRO A 103 16.39 4.06 -43.15
C PRO A 103 16.37 5.49 -42.50
N ASP A 104 16.26 5.51 -41.16
CA ASP A 104 16.84 6.46 -40.18
C ASP A 104 16.45 7.96 -40.14
N SER A 105 15.78 8.36 -39.05
CA SER A 105 16.21 9.50 -38.20
C SER A 105 15.47 9.52 -36.85
N ALA A 106 16.22 9.87 -35.80
CA ALA A 106 15.85 9.79 -34.39
C ALA A 106 14.43 10.29 -34.02
N ARG A 107 13.71 9.49 -33.22
CA ARG A 107 12.52 9.93 -32.47
C ARG A 107 12.62 9.61 -30.98
N ASP A 108 12.21 10.60 -30.19
CA ASP A 108 12.22 10.67 -28.74
C ASP A 108 11.44 9.51 -28.08
N PRO A 109 12.01 8.79 -27.08
CA PRO A 109 11.36 7.67 -26.41
C PRO A 109 10.26 8.08 -25.40
N SER A 110 10.03 9.37 -25.15
CA SER A 110 9.11 9.85 -24.10
C SER A 110 7.62 9.89 -24.49
N GLN A 111 7.24 9.59 -25.74
CA GLN A 111 5.87 9.76 -26.26
C GLN A 111 5.25 8.49 -26.89
N ARG A 112 5.22 7.39 -26.15
CA ARG A 112 4.33 6.25 -26.47
C ARG A 112 3.17 6.17 -25.48
N GLU A 113 2.07 6.83 -25.82
CA GLU A 113 0.76 6.54 -25.23
C GLU A 113 0.26 5.18 -25.74
N GLU A 114 0.69 4.09 -25.10
CA GLU A 114 0.13 2.76 -25.37
C GLU A 114 -1.25 2.63 -24.72
N THR A 115 -2.28 2.90 -25.52
CA THR A 115 -3.69 2.55 -25.28
C THR A 115 -3.90 1.04 -25.41
N ALA A 116 -3.23 0.25 -24.55
CA ALA A 116 -3.41 -1.19 -24.49
C ALA A 116 -4.87 -1.53 -24.13
N PRO A 117 -5.54 -2.43 -24.88
CA PRO A 117 -6.93 -2.77 -24.62
C PRO A 117 -7.07 -3.45 -23.24
N ARG A 118 -8.09 -3.03 -22.48
CA ARG A 118 -8.49 -3.67 -21.21
C ARG A 118 -8.97 -5.10 -21.48
N ASN A 119 -8.03 -6.03 -21.56
CA ASN A 119 -8.35 -7.41 -21.91
C ASN A 119 -9.16 -8.06 -20.79
N ARG A 120 -10.42 -8.41 -21.10
CA ARG A 120 -11.38 -9.00 -20.16
C ARG A 120 -10.97 -10.45 -19.89
N LEU A 121 -10.07 -10.65 -18.92
CA LEU A 121 -9.65 -11.98 -18.49
C LEU A 121 -10.88 -12.77 -18.02
N ALA A 122 -11.10 -13.94 -18.65
CA ALA A 122 -12.18 -14.83 -18.27
C ALA A 122 -11.98 -15.36 -16.85
N ALA A 123 -13.07 -15.49 -16.11
CA ALA A 123 -13.05 -16.13 -14.80
C ALA A 123 -12.59 -17.59 -14.96
N VAL A 124 -11.54 -17.98 -14.23
CA VAL A 124 -11.09 -19.37 -14.18
C VAL A 124 -12.10 -20.17 -13.37
N ASP A 125 -12.61 -21.25 -13.97
CA ASP A 125 -13.64 -22.10 -13.35
C ASP A 125 -13.11 -22.85 -12.11
N GLY A 126 -14.02 -23.29 -11.25
CA GLY A 126 -13.79 -23.53 -9.82
C GLY A 126 -12.60 -24.46 -9.46
N GLY A 127 -11.54 -23.86 -8.93
CA GLY A 127 -10.37 -24.56 -8.38
C GLY A 127 -10.17 -24.34 -6.88
N ARG A 128 -10.87 -25.14 -6.05
CA ARG A 128 -10.74 -25.31 -4.58
C ARG A 128 -10.90 -24.06 -3.69
N ASP A 129 -11.72 -24.19 -2.64
CA ASP A 129 -11.85 -23.22 -1.53
C ASP A 129 -10.70 -23.34 -0.51
N GLU A 130 -9.47 -23.56 -0.99
CA GLU A 130 -8.28 -23.45 -0.16
C GLU A 130 -7.81 -21.99 -0.25
N SER A 131 -8.05 -21.22 0.81
CA SER A 131 -7.45 -19.89 0.93
C SER A 131 -5.93 -20.05 0.94
N PRO A 132 -5.18 -19.32 0.10
CA PRO A 132 -3.74 -19.51 -0.02
C PRO A 132 -3.05 -19.26 1.32
N GLU A 133 -2.05 -20.08 1.64
CA GLU A 133 -1.19 -19.80 2.78
C GLU A 133 -0.51 -18.44 2.57
N VAL A 134 -0.60 -17.58 3.58
CA VAL A 134 -0.03 -16.22 3.53
C VAL A 134 1.37 -16.31 4.15
N PRO A 135 2.46 -16.38 3.36
CA PRO A 135 3.78 -16.67 3.90
C PRO A 135 4.23 -15.57 4.87
N ARG A 136 4.89 -15.96 5.96
CA ARG A 136 5.45 -15.02 6.94
C ARG A 136 6.95 -14.84 6.71
N ARG A 137 7.34 -13.65 6.23
CA ARG A 137 8.74 -13.30 6.02
C ARG A 137 9.57 -13.40 7.31
N ASN A 138 10.81 -13.88 7.19
CA ASN A 138 11.76 -13.95 8.29
C ASN A 138 12.11 -12.53 8.78
N TYR A 139 12.12 -12.32 10.10
CA TYR A 139 12.39 -11.02 10.72
C TYR A 139 13.44 -11.16 11.84
N PRO A 140 14.74 -11.26 11.50
CA PRO A 140 15.79 -11.47 12.48
C PRO A 140 16.12 -10.17 13.28
N PRO A 141 16.69 -10.26 14.50
CA PRO A 141 17.03 -9.09 15.33
C PRO A 141 17.89 -8.03 14.63
N ARG A 142 18.78 -8.45 13.72
CA ARG A 142 19.60 -7.53 12.90
C ARG A 142 18.77 -6.53 12.08
N THR A 143 17.52 -6.85 11.74
CA THR A 143 16.61 -5.93 11.03
C THR A 143 16.18 -4.77 11.93
N VAL A 144 15.90 -5.02 13.21
CA VAL A 144 15.62 -3.97 14.21
C VAL A 144 16.87 -3.13 14.46
N ALA A 145 18.04 -3.75 14.58
CA ALA A 145 19.31 -3.04 14.72
C ALA A 145 19.61 -2.11 13.53
N ALA A 146 19.37 -2.57 12.30
CA ALA A 146 19.53 -1.76 11.09
C ALA A 146 18.52 -0.60 11.03
N ALA A 147 17.27 -0.83 11.42
CA ALA A 147 16.22 0.18 11.45
C ALA A 147 16.51 1.31 12.45
N TYR A 148 17.04 0.97 13.62
CA TYR A 148 17.40 1.93 14.67
C TYR A 148 18.79 2.60 14.49
N ARG A 149 19.51 2.34 13.39
CA ARG A 149 20.82 2.96 13.14
C ARG A 149 20.79 4.49 13.21
N LEU A 150 19.76 5.12 12.64
CA LEU A 150 19.59 6.57 12.67
C LEU A 150 19.27 7.09 14.09
N LEU A 151 18.50 6.34 14.88
CA LEU A 151 18.27 6.66 16.29
C LEU A 151 19.59 6.66 17.07
N ARG A 152 20.46 5.65 16.87
CA ARG A 152 21.77 5.61 17.53
C ARG A 152 22.63 6.82 17.15
N ALA A 153 22.66 7.17 15.87
CA ALA A 153 23.40 8.35 15.40
C ALA A 153 22.89 9.65 16.06
N GLN A 154 21.57 9.81 16.20
CA GLN A 154 20.98 10.97 16.90
C GLN A 154 21.25 10.98 18.41
N LEU A 155 21.30 9.83 19.07
CA LEU A 155 21.67 9.76 20.49
C LEU A 155 23.15 10.10 20.72
N ASN A 156 24.02 9.84 19.75
CA ASN A 156 25.44 10.18 19.85
C ASN A 156 25.73 11.69 19.70
N THR A 157 24.81 12.48 19.14
CA THR A 157 24.96 13.96 19.08
C THR A 157 24.55 14.68 20.36
N LEU A 158 23.86 13.99 21.27
CA LEU A 158 23.50 14.49 22.59
C LEU A 158 24.69 14.44 23.55
N ASP A 159 24.59 15.11 24.68
CA ASP A 159 25.57 14.98 25.76
C ASP A 159 25.38 13.70 26.58
N GLU A 160 26.45 13.25 27.23
CA GLU A 160 26.43 12.02 28.02
C GLU A 160 25.43 12.14 29.19
N GLY A 161 24.53 11.17 29.32
CA GLY A 161 23.47 11.21 30.33
C GLY A 161 22.29 12.14 30.00
N GLU A 162 22.33 12.89 28.90
CA GLU A 162 21.18 13.66 28.42
C GLU A 162 20.02 12.72 28.05
N ARG A 163 18.77 13.16 28.26
CA ARG A 163 17.57 12.40 27.85
C ARG A 163 17.22 12.72 26.39
N PRO A 164 16.80 11.75 25.58
CA PRO A 164 16.35 12.03 24.22
C PRO A 164 15.16 13.00 24.22
N PRO A 165 15.16 14.02 23.34
CA PRO A 165 13.97 14.84 23.10
C PRO A 165 12.76 14.00 22.72
N GLU A 166 11.55 14.44 23.08
CA GLU A 166 10.32 13.67 22.79
C GLU A 166 10.10 13.47 21.27
N THR A 167 10.62 14.38 20.43
CA THR A 167 10.64 14.20 18.96
C THR A 167 11.51 13.02 18.51
N THR A 168 12.62 12.75 19.21
CA THR A 168 13.47 11.56 19.00
C THR A 168 12.76 10.30 19.49
N THR A 169 12.09 10.37 20.65
CA THR A 169 11.22 9.29 21.17
C THR A 169 10.12 8.92 20.17
N GLU A 170 9.37 9.91 19.65
CA GLU A 170 8.32 9.69 18.66
C GLU A 170 8.84 9.07 17.36
N ARG A 171 9.99 9.53 16.86
CA ARG A 171 10.62 8.94 15.67
C ARG A 171 10.99 7.48 15.90
N ALA A 172 11.57 7.14 17.04
CA ALA A 172 11.91 5.76 17.41
C ALA A 172 10.67 4.85 17.50
N VAL A 173 9.59 5.32 18.12
CA VAL A 173 8.33 4.55 18.20
C VAL A 173 7.73 4.35 16.80
N ARG A 174 7.74 5.38 15.94
CA ARG A 174 7.22 5.28 14.56
C ARG A 174 7.99 4.29 13.68
N ILE A 175 9.30 4.10 13.89
CA ILE A 175 10.09 3.04 13.21
C ILE A 175 9.54 1.65 13.57
N ALA A 176 9.29 1.39 14.84
CA ALA A 176 8.75 0.10 15.28
C ALA A 176 7.29 -0.11 14.85
N GLU A 177 6.44 0.91 14.94
CA GLU A 177 5.06 0.84 14.42
C GLU A 177 5.04 0.59 12.90
N ARG A 178 5.98 1.17 12.15
CA ARG A 178 6.16 0.88 10.71
C ARG A 178 6.45 -0.60 10.54
N HIS A 179 7.48 -1.12 11.20
CA HIS A 179 7.84 -2.54 11.11
C HIS A 179 6.72 -3.50 11.49
N ALA A 180 5.89 -3.18 12.50
CA ALA A 180 4.71 -3.97 12.84
C ALA A 180 3.72 -4.02 11.66
N ARG A 181 3.30 -2.85 11.15
CA ARG A 181 2.38 -2.74 10.00
C ARG A 181 2.94 -3.39 8.74
N ASP A 182 4.24 -3.30 8.52
CA ASP A 182 4.92 -3.86 7.34
C ASP A 182 4.72 -5.37 7.25
N ALA A 183 4.67 -6.11 8.36
CA ALA A 183 4.38 -7.55 8.32
C ALA A 183 3.01 -7.87 7.68
N GLY A 184 1.98 -7.07 7.97
CA GLY A 184 0.65 -7.22 7.35
C GLY A 184 0.59 -6.72 5.90
N ARG A 185 1.42 -5.73 5.55
CA ARG A 185 1.54 -5.22 4.18
C ARG A 185 2.26 -6.21 3.26
N GLU A 186 3.40 -6.72 3.72
CA GLU A 186 4.17 -7.81 3.11
C GLU A 186 3.26 -9.03 2.88
N ALA A 187 2.50 -9.44 3.91
CA ALA A 187 1.53 -10.54 3.85
C ALA A 187 0.52 -10.40 2.69
N ILE A 188 -0.13 -9.24 2.57
CA ILE A 188 -1.15 -8.99 1.54
C ILE A 188 -0.52 -8.96 0.14
N VAL A 189 0.66 -8.36 -0.02
CA VAL A 189 1.36 -8.28 -1.31
C VAL A 189 1.85 -9.67 -1.75
N ASP A 190 2.41 -10.46 -0.83
CA ASP A 190 2.89 -11.80 -1.13
C ASP A 190 1.73 -12.77 -1.40
N ALA A 191 0.66 -12.73 -0.61
CA ALA A 191 -0.55 -13.52 -0.87
C ALA A 191 -1.18 -13.12 -2.22
N ALA A 192 -1.31 -11.82 -2.50
CA ALA A 192 -1.84 -11.33 -3.77
C ALA A 192 -1.03 -11.89 -4.94
N ARG A 193 0.31 -11.86 -4.89
CA ARG A 193 1.18 -12.42 -5.95
C ARG A 193 0.92 -13.89 -6.22
N HIS A 194 0.79 -14.71 -5.19
CA HIS A 194 0.73 -16.18 -5.33
C HIS A 194 -0.69 -16.75 -5.53
N ASP A 195 -1.75 -16.07 -5.11
CA ASP A 195 -3.14 -16.54 -5.29
C ASP A 195 -3.60 -16.46 -6.76
N PRO A 196 -3.92 -17.57 -7.44
CA PRO A 196 -4.36 -17.54 -8.84
C PRO A 196 -5.60 -16.68 -9.10
N ALA A 197 -6.47 -16.48 -8.10
CA ALA A 197 -7.67 -15.67 -8.23
C ALA A 197 -7.43 -14.15 -8.04
N ALA A 198 -6.29 -13.76 -7.46
CA ALA A 198 -5.97 -12.35 -7.25
C ALA A 198 -5.45 -11.71 -8.55
N LEU A 199 -6.03 -10.56 -8.90
CA LEU A 199 -5.60 -9.71 -10.01
C LEU A 199 -4.39 -8.84 -9.61
N GLY A 200 -4.32 -8.44 -8.33
CA GLY A 200 -3.29 -7.54 -7.83
C GLY A 200 -3.58 -7.01 -6.42
N TYR A 201 -3.05 -5.83 -6.10
CA TYR A 201 -3.37 -5.08 -4.89
C TYR A 201 -3.37 -3.58 -5.17
N ALA A 202 -4.06 -2.80 -4.34
CA ALA A 202 -3.97 -1.33 -4.32
C ALA A 202 -3.48 -0.84 -2.96
N ARG A 203 -3.04 0.42 -2.91
CA ARG A 203 -2.84 1.13 -1.64
C ARG A 203 -4.12 1.88 -1.28
N ARG A 204 -4.43 2.02 0.02
CA ARG A 204 -5.52 2.88 0.49
C ARG A 204 -5.13 3.73 1.71
N ALA A 205 -5.60 4.98 1.78
CA ALA A 205 -5.24 5.95 2.79
C ALA A 205 -6.32 6.06 3.90
N LEU A 206 -6.20 5.25 4.95
CA LEU A 206 -7.21 5.13 6.02
C LEU A 206 -6.87 5.95 7.28
N SER A 207 -6.54 7.23 7.09
CA SER A 207 -6.30 8.19 8.17
C SER A 207 -6.82 9.56 7.79
N ALA A 208 -7.31 10.33 8.76
CA ALA A 208 -7.81 11.69 8.53
C ALA A 208 -6.78 12.64 7.87
N ASN A 209 -5.47 12.48 8.15
CA ASN A 209 -4.41 13.25 7.50
C ASN A 209 -3.33 12.32 6.90
N PRO A 210 -3.56 11.74 5.72
CA PRO A 210 -2.60 10.88 5.05
C PRO A 210 -1.50 11.73 4.40
N CYS A 211 -0.28 11.23 4.33
CA CYS A 211 0.83 12.01 3.78
C CYS A 211 0.73 12.15 2.24
N ALA A 212 1.36 13.19 1.67
CA ALA A 212 1.35 13.40 0.22
C ALA A 212 1.93 12.21 -0.57
N PHE A 213 3.03 11.63 -0.09
CA PHE A 213 3.62 10.42 -0.69
C PHE A 213 2.69 9.20 -0.61
N CYS A 214 1.90 9.11 0.45
CA CYS A 214 0.91 8.06 0.69
C CYS A 214 -0.18 8.16 -0.37
N LEU A 215 -0.75 9.35 -0.55
CA LEU A 215 -1.79 9.61 -1.54
C LEU A 215 -1.29 9.45 -2.98
N MET A 216 -0.03 9.80 -3.27
CA MET A 216 0.62 9.50 -4.57
C MET A 216 0.77 7.98 -4.82
N LEU A 217 0.90 7.15 -3.78
CA LEU A 217 0.87 5.70 -3.95
C LEU A 217 -0.57 5.17 -4.12
N VAL A 218 -1.58 5.84 -3.57
CA VAL A 218 -3.01 5.51 -3.78
C VAL A 218 -3.47 5.92 -5.18
N SER A 219 -3.01 7.07 -5.69
CA SER A 219 -3.33 7.59 -7.04
C SER A 219 -2.83 6.72 -8.20
N ARG A 220 -2.09 5.65 -7.91
CA ARG A 220 -1.67 4.62 -8.89
C ARG A 220 -2.73 3.53 -9.09
N GLY A 221 -3.74 3.47 -8.22
CA GLY A 221 -4.76 2.43 -8.24
C GLY A 221 -4.20 1.03 -8.08
N ALA A 222 -4.63 0.13 -8.97
CA ALA A 222 -4.35 -1.30 -8.92
C ALA A 222 -2.98 -1.65 -9.51
N VAL A 223 -2.13 -2.27 -8.68
CA VAL A 223 -0.88 -2.92 -9.07
C VAL A 223 -1.21 -4.35 -9.52
N TYR A 224 -1.48 -4.51 -10.83
CA TYR A 224 -1.80 -5.82 -11.42
C TYR A 224 -0.57 -6.71 -11.62
N LYS A 225 -0.73 -8.02 -11.48
CA LYS A 225 0.36 -9.01 -11.65
C LYS A 225 1.01 -9.02 -13.04
N ASN A 226 0.21 -8.80 -14.07
CA ASN A 226 0.62 -8.88 -15.47
C ASN A 226 1.22 -7.57 -16.00
N ALA A 227 1.20 -6.49 -15.21
CA ALA A 227 1.86 -5.25 -15.55
C ALA A 227 3.34 -5.33 -15.17
N SER A 228 4.22 -5.67 -16.14
CA SER A 228 5.66 -5.82 -15.92
C SER A 228 6.33 -4.60 -15.26
N ALA A 229 5.81 -3.39 -15.48
CA ALA A 229 6.29 -2.17 -14.82
C ALA A 229 5.83 -2.02 -13.36
N ALA A 230 4.73 -2.67 -12.97
CA ALA A 230 4.16 -2.60 -11.62
C ALA A 230 4.89 -3.53 -10.64
N LEU A 231 5.57 -4.55 -11.16
CA LEU A 231 6.45 -5.46 -10.41
C LEU A 231 7.88 -4.94 -10.18
N ASN A 232 8.28 -3.81 -10.78
CA ASN A 232 9.61 -3.18 -10.63
C ASN A 232 9.91 -2.61 -9.22
N ARG A 233 9.18 -3.08 -8.21
CA ARG A 233 9.55 -3.09 -6.80
C ARG A 233 9.20 -4.49 -6.28
N ASP A 234 10.20 -5.29 -5.97
CA ASP A 234 10.09 -6.74 -5.73
C ASP A 234 9.31 -7.12 -4.45
N GLY A 235 8.52 -6.22 -3.87
CA GLY A 235 7.86 -6.38 -2.57
C GLY A 235 8.84 -6.29 -1.40
N GLU A 236 10.15 -6.34 -1.66
CA GLU A 236 11.21 -5.97 -0.73
C GLU A 236 11.46 -4.45 -0.73
N ASN A 237 11.12 -3.77 -1.83
CA ASN A 237 11.45 -2.36 -2.11
C ASN A 237 10.22 -1.45 -2.28
N GLU A 238 9.07 -1.77 -1.70
CA GLU A 238 7.95 -0.82 -1.59
C GLU A 238 8.16 0.09 -0.36
N PRO A 239 8.59 1.37 -0.50
CA PRO A 239 8.99 2.17 0.64
C PRO A 239 7.78 2.67 1.43
N TYR A 240 7.38 1.92 2.46
CA TYR A 240 6.63 2.46 3.58
C TYR A 240 7.59 3.32 4.42
N HIS A 241 7.18 4.53 4.76
CA HIS A 241 7.94 5.41 5.66
C HIS A 241 7.36 5.38 7.08
N ASP A 242 8.14 5.88 8.03
CA ASP A 242 7.74 6.02 9.42
C ASP A 242 6.49 6.90 9.54
N GLY A 243 5.48 6.41 10.27
CA GLY A 243 4.19 7.07 10.39
C GLY A 243 3.22 6.91 9.20
N CYS A 244 3.52 6.13 8.15
CA CYS A 244 2.49 5.85 7.13
C CYS A 244 1.32 5.06 7.72
N SER A 245 0.12 5.60 7.56
CA SER A 245 -1.18 4.96 7.87
C SER A 245 -1.68 4.02 6.77
N CYS A 246 -1.09 4.13 5.58
CA CYS A 246 -1.47 3.40 4.37
C CYS A 246 -1.54 1.88 4.57
N VAL A 247 -2.56 1.26 3.98
CA VAL A 247 -2.73 -0.20 3.93
C VAL A 247 -2.60 -0.71 2.50
N ALA A 248 -2.30 -2.00 2.33
CA ALA A 248 -2.53 -2.71 1.09
C ALA A 248 -3.94 -3.32 1.10
N VAL A 249 -4.62 -3.34 -0.04
CA VAL A 249 -5.94 -3.97 -0.23
C VAL A 249 -5.82 -4.93 -1.42
N PRO A 250 -6.10 -6.24 -1.27
CA PRO A 250 -6.02 -7.18 -2.39
C PRO A 250 -7.20 -6.98 -3.35
N ILE A 251 -6.95 -7.20 -4.63
CA ILE A 251 -7.93 -7.05 -5.72
C ILE A 251 -8.17 -8.39 -6.39
N PHE A 252 -9.42 -8.81 -6.42
CA PHE A 252 -9.93 -9.99 -7.11
C PHE A 252 -10.97 -9.62 -8.18
N ASN A 253 -11.58 -8.44 -8.07
CA ASN A 253 -12.52 -7.89 -9.04
C ASN A 253 -12.04 -6.49 -9.44
N ALA A 254 -11.69 -6.29 -10.71
CA ALA A 254 -11.13 -5.03 -11.21
C ALA A 254 -12.12 -3.85 -11.14
N ASP A 255 -13.42 -4.14 -11.28
CA ASP A 255 -14.48 -3.12 -11.31
C ASP A 255 -15.01 -2.78 -9.91
N ALA A 256 -14.91 -3.73 -8.96
CA ALA A 256 -15.56 -3.65 -7.64
C ALA A 256 -14.61 -4.01 -6.47
N TRP A 257 -13.53 -3.24 -6.29
CA TRP A 257 -12.61 -3.37 -5.14
C TRP A 257 -12.64 -2.16 -4.19
N PRO A 258 -12.43 -2.34 -2.87
CA PRO A 258 -12.56 -1.23 -1.91
C PRO A 258 -11.48 -0.15 -2.05
N GLY A 259 -11.91 1.07 -2.40
CA GLY A 259 -11.01 2.21 -2.62
C GLY A 259 -10.79 2.58 -4.09
N ARG A 260 -11.49 1.93 -5.03
CA ARG A 260 -11.38 2.24 -6.47
C ARG A 260 -11.67 3.71 -6.80
N GLU A 261 -12.79 4.23 -6.33
CA GLU A 261 -13.21 5.62 -6.55
C GLU A 261 -12.22 6.63 -5.94
N GLU A 262 -11.70 6.35 -4.74
CA GLU A 262 -10.66 7.14 -4.05
C GLU A 262 -9.37 7.19 -4.90
N ALA A 263 -8.95 6.06 -5.44
CA ALA A 263 -7.75 5.99 -6.28
C ALA A 263 -7.93 6.70 -7.63
N GLU A 264 -9.07 6.54 -8.29
CA GLU A 264 -9.38 7.20 -9.57
C GLU A 264 -9.50 8.73 -9.41
N GLU A 265 -10.03 9.21 -8.29
CA GLU A 265 -10.05 10.65 -7.97
C GLU A 265 -8.66 11.18 -7.67
N LEU A 266 -7.87 10.50 -6.83
CA LEU A 266 -6.50 10.90 -6.55
C LEU A 266 -5.61 10.81 -7.81
N GLU A 267 -5.90 9.91 -8.74
CA GLU A 267 -5.23 9.86 -10.06
C GLU A 267 -5.51 11.10 -10.89
N ARG A 268 -6.79 11.53 -10.98
CA ARG A 268 -7.18 12.78 -11.67
C ARG A 268 -6.44 13.98 -11.06
N GLN A 269 -6.43 14.10 -9.74
CA GLN A 269 -5.77 15.21 -9.05
C GLN A 269 -4.25 15.18 -9.21
N TRP A 270 -3.61 14.01 -9.11
CA TRP A 270 -2.17 13.85 -9.32
C TRP A 270 -1.73 14.24 -10.74
N ARG A 271 -2.53 13.88 -11.76
CA ARG A 271 -2.30 14.30 -13.15
C ARG A 271 -2.50 15.81 -13.30
N ALA A 272 -3.59 16.36 -12.74
CA ALA A 272 -3.90 17.79 -12.79
C ALA A 272 -2.84 18.65 -12.08
N SER A 273 -2.23 18.16 -11.00
CA SER A 273 -1.13 18.85 -10.30
C SER A 273 0.22 18.71 -11.01
N GLY A 274 0.28 18.30 -12.27
CA GLY A 274 1.53 18.18 -13.05
C GLY A 274 2.37 16.92 -12.76
N GLY A 275 1.86 15.94 -12.00
CA GLY A 275 2.49 14.63 -11.86
C GLY A 275 3.85 14.59 -11.13
N THR A 276 4.24 15.65 -10.41
CA THR A 276 5.44 15.67 -9.57
C THR A 276 5.09 15.63 -8.08
N LEU A 277 5.97 15.05 -7.25
CA LEU A 277 5.77 15.03 -5.80
C LEU A 277 5.90 16.44 -5.16
N ALA A 278 6.54 17.39 -5.83
CA ALA A 278 6.66 18.76 -5.34
C ALA A 278 5.32 19.50 -5.52
N ASP A 279 4.74 19.43 -6.72
CA ASP A 279 3.49 20.09 -7.05
C ASP A 279 2.29 19.42 -6.36
N TRP A 280 2.32 18.10 -6.24
CA TRP A 280 1.35 17.35 -5.45
C TRP A 280 1.31 17.74 -3.97
N ARG A 281 2.48 18.03 -3.37
CA ARG A 281 2.54 18.55 -1.99
C ARG A 281 1.92 19.95 -1.88
N ARG A 282 2.07 20.76 -2.92
CA ARG A 282 1.52 22.13 -2.99
C ARG A 282 -0.01 22.08 -3.09
N HIS A 283 -0.53 21.35 -4.08
CA HIS A 283 -1.96 21.09 -4.29
C HIS A 283 -2.65 20.55 -3.04
N LEU A 284 -2.04 19.55 -2.37
CA LEU A 284 -2.58 19.02 -1.12
C LEU A 284 -2.49 19.98 0.08
N ALA A 285 -1.54 20.91 0.09
CA ALA A 285 -1.46 21.94 1.13
C ALA A 285 -2.55 22.99 0.94
N GLU A 286 -2.76 23.42 -0.31
CA GLU A 286 -3.83 24.35 -0.72
C GLU A 286 -5.22 23.77 -0.37
N GLN A 287 -5.50 22.51 -0.75
CA GLN A 287 -6.75 21.83 -0.37
C GLN A 287 -6.97 21.73 1.15
N ARG A 288 -5.91 21.53 1.93
CA ARG A 288 -6.01 21.45 3.40
C ARG A 288 -6.25 22.79 4.06
N GLN A 289 -5.65 23.85 3.50
CA GLN A 289 -5.90 25.20 3.95
C GLN A 289 -7.37 25.55 3.67
N GLN A 290 -7.84 25.34 2.43
CA GLN A 290 -9.23 25.56 2.04
C GLN A 290 -10.21 24.81 2.97
N ALA A 291 -9.98 23.52 3.21
CA ALA A 291 -10.84 22.72 4.09
C ALA A 291 -10.82 23.19 5.57
N ALA A 292 -9.70 23.73 6.06
CA ALA A 292 -9.59 24.30 7.40
C ALA A 292 -10.29 25.67 7.50
N ASP A 293 -10.18 26.49 6.45
CA ASP A 293 -10.85 27.78 6.35
C ASP A 293 -12.38 27.58 6.27
N ASP A 294 -12.85 26.63 5.47
CA ASP A 294 -14.26 26.24 5.34
C ASP A 294 -14.84 25.73 6.69
N ASP A 295 -14.13 24.84 7.39
CA ASP A 295 -14.52 24.33 8.73
C ASP A 295 -14.56 25.46 9.78
N SER A 296 -13.62 26.42 9.72
CA SER A 296 -13.61 27.59 10.60
C SER A 296 -14.73 28.60 10.33
N THR A 297 -15.32 28.56 9.13
CA THR A 297 -16.39 29.47 8.67
C THR A 297 -17.78 28.83 8.81
N ALA A 298 -17.86 27.54 9.12
CA ALA A 298 -19.13 26.85 9.36
C ALA A 298 -19.84 27.44 10.60
N PRO A 299 -21.11 27.89 10.49
CA PRO A 299 -21.84 28.43 11.63
C PRO A 299 -22.06 27.34 12.68
N ALA A 300 -21.80 27.66 13.95
CA ALA A 300 -22.01 26.74 15.05
C ALA A 300 -23.48 26.28 15.10
N ALA A 301 -23.73 25.00 14.80
CA ALA A 301 -25.06 24.41 14.82
C ALA A 301 -25.69 24.62 16.22
N SER A 302 -26.83 25.31 16.24
CA SER A 302 -27.60 25.67 17.45
C SER A 302 -28.80 24.75 17.64
#